data_AF-A0A3R7WYN3-F1
#
_entry.id   AF-A0A3R7WYN3-F1
#
_cell.length_a   1.000
_cell.length_b   1.000
_cell.length_c   1.000
_cell.angle_alpha   90.00
_cell.angle_beta   90.00
_cell.angle_gamma   90.00
#
_symmetry.space_group_name_H-M   'P 1'
#
loop_
_entity.id
_entity.type
_entity.pdbx_description
1 polymer ?
#
loop_
_entity_poly.entity_id
_entity_poly.type
_entity_poly.pdbx_seq_one_letter_code
_entity_poly.pdbx_strand_id
1 'polypeptide(L)'
;MESIESAVNLRLTEVIDQGAGTYTADGLNRGHINITYDSNGLMDDPVGITEGWAFVPFGEVPMAAEDSGDVHLNPAAYREMYFEDPLGGGATVLIHEIAHALGLAHGFEAPYMDPWLDTDVYTIMTETLAWSSGEGGQSPASLMIYDIAALQQLYGANTSTALGDTTYEYSSDSTALETIWDAGGTDTIVHVGATNAVIDLTPGTLSLVGGLPLTKWVTTVEELTDAPLLIEAVNIVSGASHLSAELSSDQTEFAIISDSETYWMGGVEFEVVYSDATAENFVLTDLHRPVPYGNVGIAFDTIIENATTDAGNDSIFGNDTANRIDPGAGADFMIGGGGPDVFVFRPGYGTDEVGDFESGFDRVELDGFGPGDYTTSYTGYSTVLSFITGDQLTLYTADPIYEVSEQDFVYVA
;
A
#
# COMPACT_ATOMS: atom_id res chain seq x y z
N MET A 1 -18.49 -6.50 3.21
CA MET A 1 -18.99 -6.71 4.58
C MET A 1 -17.88 -7.22 5.47
N GLU A 2 -17.32 -8.41 5.21
CA GLU A 2 -16.24 -9.01 6.01
C GLU A 2 -15.05 -8.06 6.22
N SER A 3 -14.54 -7.42 5.15
CA SER A 3 -13.45 -6.43 5.26
C SER A 3 -13.76 -5.23 6.18
N ILE A 4 -15.03 -4.84 6.32
CA ILE A 4 -15.42 -3.74 7.21
C ILE A 4 -15.54 -4.27 8.64
N GLU A 5 -16.25 -5.38 8.82
CA GLU A 5 -16.48 -5.97 10.14
C GLU A 5 -15.18 -6.49 10.77
N SER A 6 -14.17 -6.88 9.99
CA SER A 6 -12.89 -7.34 10.52
C SER A 6 -12.14 -6.23 11.25
N ALA A 7 -12.17 -5.00 10.74
CA ALA A 7 -11.40 -3.88 11.30
C ALA A 7 -12.22 -2.95 12.19
N VAL A 8 -13.53 -2.84 11.94
CA VAL A 8 -14.40 -1.83 12.56
C VAL A 8 -15.42 -2.52 13.47
N ASN A 9 -15.70 -1.94 14.63
CA ASN A 9 -16.69 -2.42 15.60
C ASN A 9 -18.13 -2.16 15.12
N LEU A 10 -18.46 -2.78 13.99
CA LEU A 10 -19.76 -2.76 13.34
C LEU A 10 -20.20 -4.19 13.06
N ARG A 11 -21.52 -4.33 12.88
CA ARG A 11 -22.11 -5.57 12.40
C ARG A 11 -23.13 -5.25 11.31
N LEU A 12 -22.86 -5.70 10.11
CA LEU A 12 -23.74 -5.61 8.95
C LEU A 12 -24.64 -6.84 8.93
N THR A 13 -25.95 -6.61 8.94
CA THR A 13 -26.94 -7.68 8.91
C THR A 13 -27.85 -7.45 7.72
N GLU A 14 -27.92 -8.42 6.82
CA GLU A 14 -28.85 -8.38 5.69
C GLU A 14 -30.30 -8.40 6.22
N VAL A 15 -31.12 -7.49 5.68
CA VAL A 15 -32.55 -7.38 5.97
C VAL A 15 -33.33 -7.34 4.66
N ILE A 16 -34.55 -7.85 4.69
CA ILE A 16 -35.43 -7.82 3.52
C ILE A 16 -36.13 -6.46 3.49
N ASP A 17 -35.94 -5.70 2.42
CA ASP A 17 -36.77 -4.51 2.15
C ASP A 17 -38.23 -4.93 1.95
N GLN A 18 -39.11 -4.42 2.82
CA GLN A 18 -40.53 -4.75 2.79
C GLN A 18 -41.34 -3.92 1.77
N GLY A 19 -40.70 -2.95 1.09
CA GLY A 19 -41.31 -2.11 0.08
C GLY A 19 -42.18 -1.00 0.67
N ALA A 20 -41.68 0.24 0.58
CA ALA A 20 -42.35 1.51 0.87
C ALA A 20 -43.22 1.57 2.14
N GLY A 21 -42.61 1.95 3.27
CA GLY A 21 -43.36 2.40 4.45
C GLY A 21 -42.56 2.38 5.75
N THR A 22 -42.24 3.58 6.25
CA THR A 22 -41.57 3.91 7.52
C THR A 22 -40.10 3.51 7.64
N TYR A 23 -39.22 4.46 7.30
CA TYR A 23 -37.84 4.52 7.76
C TYR A 23 -37.86 4.50 9.30
N THR A 24 -37.31 3.43 9.86
CA THR A 24 -37.28 3.20 11.29
C THR A 24 -35.84 3.00 11.69
N ALA A 25 -35.44 3.61 12.81
CA ALA A 25 -34.07 3.56 13.27
C ALA A 25 -33.58 2.13 13.59
N ASP A 26 -34.48 1.14 13.67
CA ASP A 26 -34.12 -0.26 13.89
C ASP A 26 -33.59 -0.98 12.64
N GLY A 27 -33.77 -0.40 11.45
CA GLY A 27 -33.30 -0.99 10.19
C GLY A 27 -34.00 -2.28 9.79
N LEU A 28 -35.12 -2.66 10.42
CA LEU A 28 -35.75 -3.97 10.20
C LEU A 28 -36.72 -4.01 9.01
N ASN A 29 -37.34 -2.88 8.69
CA ASN A 29 -38.28 -2.76 7.56
C ASN A 29 -37.56 -2.42 6.25
N ARG A 30 -36.45 -1.68 6.36
CA ARG A 30 -35.51 -1.30 5.30
C ARG A 30 -34.15 -1.09 5.94
N GLY A 31 -33.08 -1.55 5.29
CA GLY A 31 -31.73 -1.46 5.85
C GLY A 31 -31.27 -0.01 6.02
N HIS A 32 -30.31 0.20 6.92
CA HIS A 32 -29.63 1.50 7.05
C HIS A 32 -28.73 1.83 5.86
N ILE A 33 -28.30 0.79 5.13
CA ILE A 33 -27.59 0.89 3.86
C ILE A 33 -28.38 0.05 2.87
N ASN A 34 -28.84 0.66 1.78
CA ASN A 34 -29.58 -0.04 0.72
C ASN A 34 -28.78 0.07 -0.57
N ILE A 35 -28.60 -1.05 -1.27
CA ILE A 35 -27.84 -1.09 -2.52
C ILE A 35 -28.82 -1.27 -3.67
N THR A 36 -28.76 -0.36 -4.66
CA THR A 36 -29.61 -0.41 -5.85
C THR A 36 -28.80 -0.22 -7.12
N TYR A 37 -29.32 -0.75 -8.24
CA TYR A 37 -28.81 -0.48 -9.57
C TYR A 37 -29.60 0.67 -10.20
N ASP A 38 -28.90 1.72 -10.64
CA ASP A 38 -29.49 2.78 -11.43
C ASP A 38 -29.07 2.66 -12.90
N SER A 39 -29.93 2.04 -13.71
CA SER A 39 -29.67 1.83 -15.13
C SER A 39 -29.68 3.11 -15.97
N ASN A 40 -30.14 4.25 -15.41
CA ASN A 40 -30.15 5.53 -16.10
C ASN A 40 -29.02 6.48 -15.64
N GLY A 41 -28.16 6.03 -14.72
CA GLY A 41 -27.10 6.84 -14.11
C GLY A 41 -27.66 7.97 -13.22
N LEU A 42 -26.77 8.80 -12.67
CA LEU A 42 -27.17 10.06 -12.05
C LEU A 42 -27.96 10.89 -13.07
N MET A 43 -29.13 11.41 -12.68
CA MET A 43 -30.03 12.18 -13.57
C MET A 43 -29.34 13.40 -14.24
N ASP A 44 -28.20 13.85 -13.72
CA ASP A 44 -27.38 14.96 -14.20
C ASP A 44 -25.97 14.54 -14.67
N ASP A 45 -25.73 13.26 -15.02
CA ASP A 45 -24.49 12.79 -15.67
C ASP A 45 -24.71 12.59 -17.20
N PRO A 46 -24.56 13.64 -18.03
CA PRO A 46 -24.73 13.54 -19.47
C PRO A 46 -23.58 12.81 -20.20
N VAL A 47 -22.52 12.41 -19.48
CA VAL A 47 -21.27 11.88 -20.06
C VAL A 47 -21.10 10.37 -19.77
N GLY A 48 -21.79 9.83 -18.77
CA GLY A 48 -21.93 8.39 -18.56
C GLY A 48 -20.71 7.71 -17.95
N ILE A 49 -20.00 8.39 -17.05
CA ILE A 49 -18.75 7.92 -16.44
C ILE A 49 -18.85 7.63 -14.94
N THR A 50 -19.97 7.95 -14.29
CA THR A 50 -20.16 7.64 -12.86
C THR A 50 -20.34 6.13 -12.64
N GLU A 51 -19.45 5.49 -11.88
CA GLU A 51 -19.50 4.04 -11.56
C GLU A 51 -20.47 3.73 -10.40
N GLY A 52 -20.55 4.63 -9.42
CA GLY A 52 -21.44 4.57 -8.27
C GLY A 52 -21.60 5.94 -7.58
N TRP A 53 -22.53 6.03 -6.64
CA TRP A 53 -22.65 7.15 -5.71
C TRP A 53 -23.46 6.75 -4.47
N ALA A 54 -23.28 7.45 -3.36
CA ALA A 54 -23.99 7.18 -2.12
C ALA A 54 -24.40 8.45 -1.36
N PHE A 55 -25.44 8.32 -0.54
CA PHE A 55 -25.79 9.34 0.45
C PHE A 55 -25.05 9.09 1.77
N VAL A 56 -24.21 10.03 2.18
CA VAL A 56 -23.63 10.03 3.54
C VAL A 56 -24.73 10.13 4.61
N PRO A 57 -24.55 9.61 5.84
CA PRO A 57 -25.54 9.74 6.90
C PRO A 57 -25.93 11.21 7.18
N PHE A 58 -27.22 11.54 7.12
CA PHE A 58 -27.70 12.91 7.32
C PHE A 58 -28.98 13.02 8.17
N GLY A 59 -29.24 14.23 8.68
CA GLY A 59 -30.41 14.52 9.52
C GLY A 59 -30.20 14.26 11.00
N GLU A 60 -31.20 14.58 11.83
CA GLU A 60 -31.10 14.43 13.30
C GLU A 60 -31.06 12.96 13.76
N VAL A 61 -31.67 12.06 12.97
CA VAL A 61 -31.67 10.62 13.19
C VAL A 61 -31.37 9.94 11.85
N PRO A 62 -30.09 9.84 11.44
CA PRO A 62 -29.73 9.34 10.10
C PRO A 62 -30.33 7.98 9.77
N MET A 63 -30.35 7.06 10.74
CA MET A 63 -30.97 5.74 10.60
C MET A 63 -32.48 5.74 10.32
N ALA A 64 -33.17 6.87 10.46
CA ALA A 64 -34.59 7.03 10.17
C ALA A 64 -34.86 8.10 9.10
N ALA A 65 -33.82 8.67 8.49
CA ALA A 65 -33.95 9.61 7.40
C ALA A 65 -34.17 8.84 6.09
N GLU A 66 -35.02 9.38 5.23
CA GLU A 66 -35.22 8.87 3.87
C GLU A 66 -33.91 9.04 3.08
N ASP A 67 -33.50 8.02 2.33
CA ASP A 67 -32.32 7.94 1.46
C ASP A 67 -30.94 8.01 2.15
N SER A 68 -30.87 8.36 3.44
CA SER A 68 -29.62 8.35 4.20
C SER A 68 -28.98 6.95 4.20
N GLY A 69 -27.74 6.85 3.72
CA GLY A 69 -27.00 5.59 3.60
C GLY A 69 -27.31 4.77 2.34
N ASP A 70 -28.16 5.25 1.44
CA ASP A 70 -28.43 4.54 0.19
C ASP A 70 -27.24 4.62 -0.77
N VAL A 71 -26.96 3.51 -1.43
CA VAL A 71 -25.88 3.28 -2.39
C VAL A 71 -26.49 2.93 -3.75
N HIS A 72 -26.06 3.66 -4.77
CA HIS A 72 -26.48 3.50 -6.15
C HIS A 72 -25.29 3.11 -7.01
N LEU A 73 -25.41 1.99 -7.72
CA LEU A 73 -24.39 1.53 -8.67
C LEU A 73 -24.90 1.67 -10.09
N ASN A 74 -24.02 2.01 -11.03
CA ASN A 74 -24.36 2.16 -12.44
C ASN A 74 -23.92 0.92 -13.24
N PRO A 75 -24.84 0.02 -13.63
CA PRO A 75 -24.47 -1.17 -14.40
C PRO A 75 -23.91 -0.88 -15.79
N ALA A 76 -24.16 0.31 -16.34
CA ALA A 76 -23.64 0.69 -17.64
C ALA A 76 -22.12 0.98 -17.61
N ALA A 77 -21.56 1.24 -16.42
CA ALA A 77 -20.13 1.48 -16.22
C ALA A 77 -19.32 0.17 -16.03
N TYR A 78 -19.99 -0.98 -15.90
CA TYR A 78 -19.31 -2.25 -15.62
C TYR A 78 -18.47 -2.73 -16.80
N ARG A 79 -17.23 -3.09 -16.49
CA ARG A 79 -16.24 -3.59 -17.44
C ARG A 79 -16.10 -5.11 -17.35
N GLU A 80 -15.32 -5.70 -18.23
CA GLU A 80 -15.00 -7.13 -18.17
C GLU A 80 -14.27 -7.46 -16.85
N MET A 81 -14.58 -8.61 -16.24
CA MET A 81 -14.02 -9.09 -14.96
C MET A 81 -14.25 -8.20 -13.72
N TYR A 82 -15.02 -7.11 -13.83
CA TYR A 82 -15.15 -6.08 -12.80
C TYR A 82 -15.54 -6.60 -11.40
N PHE A 83 -16.40 -7.61 -11.32
CA PHE A 83 -16.75 -8.32 -10.08
C PHE A 83 -16.25 -9.78 -10.04
N GLU A 84 -15.58 -10.25 -11.10
CA GLU A 84 -15.03 -11.62 -11.18
C GLU A 84 -13.60 -11.68 -10.63
N ASP A 85 -12.79 -10.66 -10.93
CA ASP A 85 -11.51 -10.42 -10.29
C ASP A 85 -11.73 -9.54 -9.04
N PRO A 86 -11.33 -9.99 -7.83
CA PRO A 86 -11.40 -9.17 -6.63
C PRO A 86 -10.71 -7.81 -6.78
N LEU A 87 -9.62 -7.73 -7.55
CA LEU A 87 -8.88 -6.50 -7.80
C LEU A 87 -9.34 -5.78 -9.07
N GLY A 88 -10.41 -6.26 -9.74
CA GLY A 88 -10.92 -5.73 -11.00
C GLY A 88 -11.66 -4.39 -10.91
N GLY A 89 -11.77 -3.80 -9.71
CA GLY A 89 -12.35 -2.47 -9.46
C GLY A 89 -13.80 -2.46 -8.97
N GLY A 90 -14.61 -3.48 -9.27
CA GLY A 90 -16.01 -3.52 -8.82
C GLY A 90 -16.13 -3.68 -7.31
N ALA A 91 -15.23 -4.44 -6.68
CA ALA A 91 -15.14 -4.52 -5.23
C ALA A 91 -14.77 -3.17 -4.62
N THR A 92 -13.82 -2.45 -5.22
CA THR A 92 -13.38 -1.11 -4.81
C THR A 92 -14.53 -0.12 -4.82
N VAL A 93 -15.30 -0.03 -5.92
CA VAL A 93 -16.46 0.87 -5.99
C VAL A 93 -17.50 0.48 -4.95
N LEU A 94 -17.81 -0.80 -4.81
CA LEU A 94 -18.81 -1.23 -3.83
C LEU A 94 -18.39 -0.85 -2.39
N ILE A 95 -17.13 -1.09 -2.01
CA ILE A 95 -16.67 -0.75 -0.67
C ILE A 95 -16.54 0.76 -0.47
N HIS A 96 -16.16 1.52 -1.50
CA HIS A 96 -16.11 2.98 -1.50
C HIS A 96 -17.49 3.60 -1.23
N GLU A 97 -18.52 3.16 -1.97
CA GLU A 97 -19.87 3.69 -1.76
C GLU A 97 -20.44 3.29 -0.39
N ILE A 98 -20.12 2.09 0.10
CA ILE A 98 -20.49 1.69 1.46
C ILE A 98 -19.76 2.55 2.49
N ALA A 99 -18.49 2.92 2.25
CA ALA A 99 -17.74 3.80 3.14
C ALA A 99 -18.35 5.21 3.21
N HIS A 100 -18.84 5.76 2.09
CA HIS A 100 -19.68 6.95 2.09
C HIS A 100 -20.95 6.77 2.93
N ALA A 101 -21.68 5.68 2.73
CA ALA A 101 -22.87 5.35 3.51
C ALA A 101 -22.58 5.16 5.02
N LEU A 102 -21.33 4.88 5.38
CA LEU A 102 -20.82 4.85 6.75
C LEU A 102 -20.26 6.19 7.23
N GLY A 103 -20.22 7.22 6.38
CA GLY A 103 -19.89 8.60 6.73
C GLY A 103 -18.47 9.06 6.37
N LEU A 104 -17.74 8.32 5.53
CA LEU A 104 -16.48 8.83 4.97
C LEU A 104 -16.74 9.82 3.85
N ALA A 105 -15.85 10.81 3.73
CA ALA A 105 -15.79 11.74 2.60
C ALA A 105 -14.57 11.40 1.73
N HIS A 106 -14.54 11.95 0.52
CA HIS A 106 -13.37 11.85 -0.34
C HIS A 106 -12.13 12.53 0.26
N GLY A 107 -10.93 12.05 -0.10
CA GLY A 107 -9.65 12.68 0.28
C GLY A 107 -9.41 14.02 -0.41
N PHE A 108 -9.93 14.19 -1.63
CA PHE A 108 -9.82 15.38 -2.46
C PHE A 108 -10.95 16.39 -2.24
N GLU A 109 -11.82 16.18 -1.26
CA GLU A 109 -12.86 17.12 -0.85
C GLU A 109 -12.61 17.63 0.58
N ALA A 110 -13.09 18.83 0.89
CA ALA A 110 -12.86 19.41 2.22
C ALA A 110 -13.54 18.59 3.34
N PRO A 111 -12.84 18.25 4.44
CA PRO A 111 -11.43 18.58 4.72
C PRO A 111 -10.46 17.70 3.92
N TYR A 112 -9.57 18.36 3.17
CA TYR A 112 -8.61 17.69 2.28
C TYR A 112 -7.62 16.81 3.06
N MET A 113 -7.34 15.65 2.50
CA MET A 113 -6.21 14.80 2.87
C MET A 113 -4.92 15.33 2.23
N ASP A 114 -3.77 15.06 2.83
CA ASP A 114 -2.50 15.43 2.23
C ASP A 114 -2.31 14.66 0.90
N PRO A 115 -1.89 15.30 -0.21
CA PRO A 115 -1.86 14.65 -1.52
C PRO A 115 -1.01 13.38 -1.63
N TRP A 116 0.02 13.22 -0.79
CA TRP A 116 0.85 11.99 -0.77
C TRP A 116 0.22 10.84 0.03
N LEU A 117 -0.84 11.10 0.79
CA LEU A 117 -1.66 10.10 1.47
C LEU A 117 -3.00 9.85 0.77
N ASP A 118 -3.46 10.80 -0.04
CA ASP A 118 -4.66 10.66 -0.87
C ASP A 118 -4.34 9.81 -2.12
N THR A 119 -4.07 8.52 -1.91
CA THR A 119 -3.82 7.54 -2.97
C THR A 119 -4.46 6.20 -2.64
N ASP A 120 -4.69 5.37 -3.66
CA ASP A 120 -5.42 4.09 -3.54
C ASP A 120 -4.72 3.05 -2.66
N VAL A 121 -3.44 3.22 -2.34
CA VAL A 121 -2.72 2.40 -1.35
C VAL A 121 -3.00 2.79 0.10
N TYR A 122 -3.55 3.99 0.33
CA TYR A 122 -3.77 4.56 1.66
C TYR A 122 -5.26 4.73 1.98
N THR A 123 -6.10 4.99 0.97
CA THR A 123 -7.53 5.17 1.12
C THR A 123 -8.27 4.79 -0.17
N ILE A 124 -9.38 4.05 -0.06
CA ILE A 124 -10.27 3.83 -1.20
C ILE A 124 -11.08 5.07 -1.55
N MET A 125 -11.08 6.11 -0.70
CA MET A 125 -11.83 7.36 -0.89
C MET A 125 -11.12 8.39 -1.77
N THR A 126 -10.08 7.96 -2.49
CA THR A 126 -9.29 8.81 -3.39
C THR A 126 -9.83 8.79 -4.83
N GLU A 127 -9.40 9.77 -5.63
CA GLU A 127 -9.42 9.69 -7.10
C GLU A 127 -8.02 9.40 -7.69
N THR A 128 -6.98 9.44 -6.84
CA THR A 128 -5.59 9.23 -7.26
C THR A 128 -5.21 7.77 -7.14
N LEU A 129 -5.06 7.12 -8.29
CA LEU A 129 -4.77 5.71 -8.36
C LEU A 129 -3.25 5.49 -8.52
N ALA A 130 -2.58 4.97 -7.49
CA ALA A 130 -1.15 4.70 -7.50
C ALA A 130 -0.81 3.46 -8.34
N TRP A 131 -1.74 2.48 -8.40
CA TRP A 131 -1.57 1.25 -9.18
C TRP A 131 -2.53 1.13 -10.37
N SER A 132 -3.74 1.68 -10.25
CA SER A 132 -4.82 1.49 -11.20
C SER A 132 -4.89 2.62 -12.24
N SER A 133 -4.44 2.43 -13.49
CA SER A 133 -4.90 3.32 -14.57
C SER A 133 -5.26 2.58 -15.85
N GLY A 134 -6.52 2.74 -16.29
CA GLY A 134 -7.06 2.15 -17.51
C GLY A 134 -7.57 0.70 -17.39
N GLU A 135 -8.05 0.15 -18.52
CA GLU A 135 -8.51 -1.25 -18.59
C GLU A 135 -7.38 -2.23 -18.23
N GLY A 136 -7.62 -3.03 -17.19
CA GLY A 136 -6.69 -4.05 -16.67
C GLY A 136 -5.89 -3.64 -15.42
N GLY A 137 -6.07 -2.42 -14.88
CA GLY A 137 -5.47 -2.00 -13.62
C GLY A 137 -6.09 -2.71 -12.41
N GLN A 138 -5.27 -2.95 -11.37
CA GLN A 138 -5.71 -3.58 -10.13
C GLN A 138 -6.01 -2.51 -9.07
N SER A 139 -7.14 -2.63 -8.39
CA SER A 139 -7.62 -1.70 -7.36
C SER A 139 -7.89 -2.43 -6.04
N PRO A 140 -7.79 -1.76 -4.87
CA PRO A 140 -7.96 -2.42 -3.59
C PRO A 140 -9.37 -2.98 -3.41
N ALA A 141 -9.49 -4.23 -2.97
CA ALA A 141 -10.78 -4.87 -2.72
C ALA A 141 -11.29 -4.69 -1.28
N SER A 142 -10.54 -3.96 -0.45
CA SER A 142 -10.72 -3.86 1.00
C SER A 142 -10.43 -2.44 1.50
N LEU A 143 -10.79 -2.15 2.76
CA LEU A 143 -10.44 -0.89 3.41
C LEU A 143 -8.93 -0.75 3.52
N MET A 144 -8.40 0.44 3.23
CA MET A 144 -6.99 0.77 3.37
C MET A 144 -6.71 1.48 4.70
N ILE A 145 -5.43 1.77 4.98
CA ILE A 145 -4.93 2.32 6.26
C ILE A 145 -5.82 3.42 6.83
N TYR A 146 -6.13 4.45 6.03
CA TYR A 146 -6.88 5.61 6.50
C TYR A 146 -8.39 5.40 6.48
N ASP A 147 -8.91 4.48 5.66
CA ASP A 147 -10.32 4.07 5.73
C ASP A 147 -10.61 3.38 7.07
N ILE A 148 -9.72 2.45 7.46
CA ILE A 148 -9.79 1.76 8.75
C ILE A 148 -9.69 2.80 9.87
N ALA A 149 -8.68 3.67 9.85
CA ALA A 149 -8.49 4.69 10.88
C ALA A 149 -9.73 5.59 11.06
N ALA A 150 -10.30 6.07 9.95
CA ALA A 150 -11.46 6.96 9.97
C ALA A 150 -12.72 6.23 10.47
N LEU A 151 -12.98 5.00 10.02
CA LEU A 151 -14.13 4.23 10.48
C LEU A 151 -13.98 3.79 11.94
N GLN A 152 -12.78 3.44 12.40
CA GLN A 152 -12.52 3.14 13.80
C GLN A 152 -12.70 4.38 14.69
N GLN A 153 -12.39 5.58 14.18
CA GLN A 153 -12.68 6.83 14.90
C GLN A 153 -14.19 7.08 15.05
N LEU A 154 -15.01 6.67 14.07
CA LEU A 154 -16.46 6.80 14.11
C LEU A 154 -17.16 5.72 14.95
N TYR A 155 -16.71 4.47 14.84
CA TYR A 155 -17.44 3.29 15.32
C TYR A 155 -16.68 2.44 16.35
N GLY A 156 -15.40 2.73 16.56
CA GLY A 156 -14.47 1.93 17.36
C GLY A 156 -13.80 0.82 16.55
N ALA A 157 -12.65 0.37 17.01
CA ALA A 157 -11.93 -0.78 16.45
C ALA A 157 -12.55 -2.12 16.84
N ASN A 158 -12.55 -3.09 15.92
CA ASN A 158 -12.93 -4.46 16.26
C ASN A 158 -11.76 -5.18 16.95
N THR A 159 -11.77 -5.20 18.28
CA THR A 159 -10.74 -5.83 19.11
C THR A 159 -10.92 -7.35 19.28
N SER A 160 -11.61 -8.02 18.36
CA SER A 160 -11.85 -9.48 18.42
C SER A 160 -11.35 -10.24 17.19
N THR A 161 -10.82 -9.52 16.21
CA THR A 161 -10.24 -10.08 14.99
C THR A 161 -8.82 -10.57 15.25
N ALA A 162 -8.50 -11.76 14.75
CA ALA A 162 -7.15 -12.32 14.72
C ALA A 162 -6.40 -12.41 16.08
N LEU A 163 -7.10 -12.62 17.20
CA LEU A 163 -6.56 -12.64 18.58
C LEU A 163 -5.42 -13.65 18.94
N GLY A 164 -4.87 -14.38 17.98
CA GLY A 164 -3.75 -15.27 18.21
C GLY A 164 -2.76 -15.19 17.06
N ASP A 165 -1.61 -15.83 17.22
CA ASP A 165 -0.48 -15.77 16.29
C ASP A 165 -0.92 -16.03 14.83
N THR A 166 -0.84 -14.99 14.01
CA THR A 166 -1.26 -14.96 12.61
C THR A 166 -0.05 -14.85 11.68
N THR A 167 -0.09 -15.57 10.55
CA THR A 167 0.92 -15.48 9.50
C THR A 167 0.27 -14.92 8.23
N TYR A 168 0.75 -13.76 7.79
CA TYR A 168 0.33 -13.06 6.58
C TYR A 168 1.33 -13.35 5.46
N GLU A 169 0.99 -14.30 4.59
CA GLU A 169 1.89 -14.80 3.54
C GLU A 169 1.58 -14.17 2.18
N TYR A 170 2.62 -13.65 1.53
CA TYR A 170 2.57 -12.92 0.26
C TYR A 170 3.54 -13.51 -0.77
N SER A 171 2.98 -14.23 -1.76
CA SER A 171 3.76 -14.85 -2.83
C SER A 171 4.05 -13.89 -3.97
N SER A 172 5.28 -13.92 -4.49
CA SER A 172 5.72 -13.22 -5.72
C SER A 172 4.86 -13.53 -6.95
N ASP A 173 4.15 -14.66 -6.95
CA ASP A 173 3.28 -15.11 -8.03
C ASP A 173 1.86 -14.51 -7.97
N SER A 174 1.52 -13.79 -6.89
CA SER A 174 0.18 -13.26 -6.66
C SER A 174 0.22 -11.83 -6.15
N THR A 175 -0.54 -10.93 -6.79
CA THR A 175 -0.71 -9.57 -6.28
C THR A 175 -1.47 -9.56 -4.96
N ALA A 176 -0.95 -8.79 -4.00
CA ALA A 176 -1.69 -8.36 -2.83
C ALA A 176 -1.90 -6.83 -2.88
N LEU A 177 -3.08 -6.37 -2.46
CA LEU A 177 -3.37 -4.96 -2.31
C LEU A 177 -4.41 -4.82 -1.18
N GLU A 178 -3.91 -4.64 0.04
CA GLU A 178 -4.72 -4.72 1.26
C GLU A 178 -4.07 -4.00 2.44
N THR A 179 -4.79 -3.92 3.57
CA THR A 179 -4.26 -3.47 4.85
C THR A 179 -4.54 -4.49 5.94
N ILE A 180 -3.52 -4.81 6.73
CA ILE A 180 -3.60 -5.73 7.86
C ILE A 180 -4.21 -5.02 9.07
N TRP A 181 -5.29 -5.60 9.60
CA TRP A 181 -5.79 -5.33 10.95
C TRP A 181 -5.70 -6.61 11.78
N ASP A 182 -4.96 -6.53 12.88
CA ASP A 182 -4.83 -7.60 13.87
C ASP A 182 -5.04 -6.99 15.28
N ALA A 183 -5.87 -7.63 16.11
CA ALA A 183 -6.16 -7.15 17.46
C ALA A 183 -5.25 -7.77 18.54
N GLY A 184 -4.36 -8.68 18.17
CA GLY A 184 -3.24 -9.11 18.99
C GLY A 184 -2.87 -10.57 18.77
N GLY A 185 -1.61 -10.88 19.04
CA GLY A 185 -1.04 -12.20 18.80
C GLY A 185 0.46 -12.08 18.90
N THR A 186 1.16 -12.97 18.21
CA THR A 186 2.54 -12.72 17.79
C THR A 186 2.60 -13.06 16.32
N ASP A 187 2.65 -12.02 15.51
CA ASP A 187 2.23 -12.08 14.11
C ASP A 187 3.44 -11.95 13.18
N THR A 188 3.32 -12.51 11.98
CA THR A 188 4.43 -12.58 11.02
C THR A 188 3.96 -12.17 9.63
N ILE A 189 4.67 -11.23 9.00
CA ILE A 189 4.60 -11.03 7.55
C ILE A 189 5.62 -11.96 6.88
N VAL A 190 5.19 -12.73 5.88
CA VAL A 190 6.04 -13.66 5.12
C VAL A 190 6.00 -13.30 3.64
N HIS A 191 7.15 -12.96 3.05
CA HIS A 191 7.30 -12.87 1.60
C HIS A 191 7.86 -14.18 1.03
N VAL A 192 7.16 -14.74 0.06
CA VAL A 192 7.55 -16.01 -0.59
C VAL A 192 7.93 -15.75 -2.05
N GLY A 193 9.06 -16.33 -2.47
CA GLY A 193 9.58 -16.22 -3.84
C GLY A 193 10.93 -15.51 -3.93
N ALA A 194 11.25 -15.03 -5.13
CA ALA A 194 12.60 -14.57 -5.49
C ALA A 194 12.67 -13.08 -5.88
N THR A 195 11.56 -12.35 -5.73
CA THR A 195 11.56 -10.90 -5.94
C THR A 195 12.01 -10.20 -4.67
N ASN A 196 12.67 -9.06 -4.82
CA ASN A 196 13.02 -8.24 -3.67
C ASN A 196 11.74 -7.73 -2.99
N ALA A 197 11.71 -7.82 -1.66
CA ALA A 197 10.70 -7.24 -0.79
C ALA A 197 11.23 -6.04 -0.02
N VAL A 198 10.30 -5.15 0.35
CA VAL A 198 10.53 -4.10 1.36
C VAL A 198 9.47 -4.28 2.43
N ILE A 199 9.85 -4.75 3.61
CA ILE A 199 8.90 -4.95 4.72
C ILE A 199 9.14 -3.86 5.75
N ASP A 200 8.10 -3.12 6.13
CA ASP A 200 8.09 -2.17 7.24
C ASP A 200 6.99 -2.59 8.21
N LEU A 201 7.39 -2.97 9.43
CA LEU A 201 6.49 -3.47 10.48
C LEU A 201 5.83 -2.34 11.28
N THR A 202 6.09 -1.08 10.94
CA THR A 202 5.55 0.08 11.65
C THR A 202 4.06 0.26 11.34
N PRO A 203 3.20 0.51 12.35
CA PRO A 203 1.78 0.76 12.09
C PRO A 203 1.59 2.02 11.24
N GLY A 204 0.72 1.95 10.23
CA GLY A 204 0.44 3.05 9.31
C GLY A 204 1.41 3.17 8.13
N THR A 205 2.39 2.27 7.99
CA THR A 205 3.30 2.22 6.85
C THR A 205 2.89 1.16 5.82
N LEU A 206 3.54 1.22 4.66
CA LEU A 206 3.33 0.30 3.54
C LEU A 206 4.58 -0.57 3.35
N SER A 207 4.34 -1.87 3.16
CA SER A 207 5.32 -2.85 2.70
C SER A 207 5.13 -3.15 1.21
N LEU A 208 6.22 -3.45 0.52
CA LEU A 208 6.26 -4.01 -0.82
C LEU A 208 6.53 -5.52 -0.74
N VAL A 209 5.49 -6.32 -0.89
CA VAL A 209 5.56 -7.79 -0.78
C VAL A 209 4.68 -8.48 -1.80
N GLY A 210 5.01 -9.71 -2.14
CA GLY A 210 4.28 -10.51 -3.11
C GLY A 210 4.45 -10.01 -4.54
N GLY A 211 3.53 -10.39 -5.43
CA GLY A 211 3.51 -9.91 -6.80
C GLY A 211 3.17 -8.42 -6.85
N LEU A 212 3.90 -7.66 -7.68
CA LEU A 212 3.60 -6.24 -7.88
C LEU A 212 2.22 -6.08 -8.54
N PRO A 213 1.37 -5.16 -8.05
CA PRO A 213 0.17 -4.79 -8.79
C PRO A 213 0.53 -4.35 -10.21
N LEU A 214 -0.29 -4.75 -11.18
CA LEU A 214 -0.07 -4.36 -12.56
C LEU A 214 -0.32 -2.86 -12.72
N THR A 215 0.75 -2.07 -12.74
CA THR A 215 0.70 -0.68 -13.21
C THR A 215 0.43 -0.67 -14.70
N LYS A 216 -0.62 0.02 -15.11
CA LYS A 216 -0.69 0.65 -16.43
C LYS A 216 -0.63 2.15 -16.15
N TRP A 217 0.24 2.86 -16.85
CA TRP A 217 0.75 4.18 -16.45
C TRP A 217 -0.13 5.36 -16.88
N VAL A 218 -0.35 6.31 -15.96
CA VAL A 218 -0.53 7.76 -16.24
C VAL A 218 0.03 8.53 -15.03
N THR A 219 0.85 9.57 -15.23
CA THR A 219 1.03 10.64 -14.23
C THR A 219 0.97 11.99 -14.94
N THR A 220 0.24 12.93 -14.34
CA THR A 220 0.07 14.31 -14.78
C THR A 220 1.18 15.19 -14.18
N VAL A 221 1.67 16.16 -14.95
CA VAL A 221 2.48 17.27 -14.42
C VAL A 221 1.58 18.49 -14.29
N GLU A 222 1.50 19.04 -13.07
CA GLU A 222 0.72 20.24 -12.72
C GLU A 222 1.00 21.46 -13.62
N GLU A 223 0.00 22.34 -13.66
CA GLU A 223 -0.10 23.63 -14.35
C GLU A 223 1.21 24.44 -14.35
N LEU A 224 1.89 24.52 -15.49
CA LEU A 224 3.22 25.16 -15.60
C LEU A 224 3.19 26.70 -15.61
N THR A 225 2.02 27.36 -15.68
CA THR A 225 1.95 28.84 -15.68
C THR A 225 0.65 29.38 -15.07
N ASP A 226 0.74 30.51 -14.35
CA ASP A 226 -0.39 31.30 -13.78
C ASP A 226 -1.32 31.97 -14.84
N ALA A 227 -1.37 31.45 -16.08
CA ALA A 227 -2.19 31.98 -17.17
C ALA A 227 -2.74 30.81 -18.04
N PRO A 228 -3.96 30.91 -18.60
CA PRO A 228 -4.65 29.80 -19.26
C PRO A 228 -4.12 29.59 -20.68
N LEU A 229 -2.88 29.16 -20.82
CA LEU A 229 -2.34 28.70 -22.10
C LEU A 229 -2.52 27.18 -22.18
N LEU A 230 -3.32 26.74 -23.15
CA LEU A 230 -3.47 25.33 -23.47
C LEU A 230 -2.17 24.78 -24.07
N ILE A 231 -1.91 23.50 -23.82
CA ILE A 231 -0.81 22.71 -24.38
C ILE A 231 -1.20 22.23 -25.78
N GLU A 232 -0.49 22.71 -26.79
CA GLU A 232 -0.73 22.36 -28.20
C GLU A 232 -0.04 21.04 -28.57
N ALA A 233 1.17 20.81 -28.04
CA ALA A 233 1.94 19.59 -28.29
C ALA A 233 3.02 19.38 -27.23
N VAL A 234 3.40 18.12 -27.02
CA VAL A 234 4.60 17.75 -26.27
C VAL A 234 5.49 16.89 -27.16
N ASN A 235 6.70 17.37 -27.43
CA ASN A 235 7.67 16.72 -28.29
C ASN A 235 8.79 16.10 -27.45
N ILE A 236 8.98 14.79 -27.55
CA ILE A 236 10.10 14.11 -26.88
C ILE A 236 11.39 14.40 -27.64
N VAL A 237 12.37 14.98 -26.95
CA VAL A 237 13.64 15.47 -27.53
C VAL A 237 14.78 14.46 -27.31
N SER A 238 14.73 13.69 -26.21
CA SER A 238 15.68 12.60 -25.92
C SER A 238 14.99 11.40 -25.22
N GLY A 239 15.62 10.21 -25.24
CA GLY A 239 15.11 9.03 -24.50
C GLY A 239 14.65 7.79 -25.30
N ALA A 240 15.10 7.61 -26.55
CA ALA A 240 14.85 6.44 -27.41
C ALA A 240 13.40 6.27 -27.94
N SER A 241 13.22 5.33 -28.88
CA SER A 241 12.01 5.10 -29.70
C SER A 241 10.78 4.55 -28.96
N HIS A 242 10.82 4.57 -27.63
CA HIS A 242 9.92 3.87 -26.72
C HIS A 242 9.07 4.81 -25.87
N LEU A 243 9.20 6.12 -26.13
CA LEU A 243 8.48 7.16 -25.42
C LEU A 243 7.42 7.79 -26.32
N SER A 244 6.25 8.08 -25.75
CA SER A 244 5.19 8.89 -26.37
C SER A 244 4.69 9.95 -25.41
N ALA A 245 4.00 10.96 -25.94
CA ALA A 245 3.35 11.99 -25.15
C ALA A 245 1.86 12.04 -25.50
N GLU A 246 1.01 12.16 -24.49
CA GLU A 246 -0.44 12.30 -24.64
C GLU A 246 -0.91 13.56 -23.91
N LEU A 247 -1.92 14.22 -24.48
CA LEU A 247 -2.50 15.46 -23.92
C LEU A 247 -3.86 15.13 -23.30
N SER A 248 -4.21 15.82 -22.21
CA SER A 248 -5.58 15.79 -21.69
C SER A 248 -6.56 16.34 -22.72
N SER A 249 -7.84 15.96 -22.60
CA SER A 249 -8.88 16.35 -23.56
C SER A 249 -9.13 17.86 -23.60
N ASP A 250 -8.90 18.54 -22.49
CA ASP A 250 -8.99 19.99 -22.32
C ASP A 250 -7.65 20.70 -22.56
N GLN A 251 -6.58 19.95 -22.88
CA GLN A 251 -5.24 20.45 -23.20
C GLN A 251 -4.57 21.25 -22.08
N THR A 252 -4.95 21.05 -20.81
CA THR A 252 -4.28 21.70 -19.68
C THR A 252 -3.16 20.84 -19.09
N GLU A 253 -3.13 19.55 -19.42
CA GLU A 253 -2.19 18.58 -18.87
C GLU A 253 -1.61 17.68 -19.97
N PHE A 254 -0.50 17.02 -19.67
CA PHE A 254 0.09 16.02 -20.54
C PHE A 254 0.76 14.91 -19.73
N ALA A 255 0.94 13.75 -20.35
CA ALA A 255 1.67 12.61 -19.82
C ALA A 255 2.79 12.20 -20.78
N ILE A 256 3.93 11.78 -20.23
CA ILE A 256 4.97 11.05 -20.98
C ILE A 256 4.84 9.56 -20.64
N ILE A 257 4.73 8.73 -21.68
CA ILE A 257 4.47 7.29 -21.58
C ILE A 257 5.70 6.55 -22.08
N SER A 258 6.07 5.44 -21.43
CA SER A 258 7.11 4.53 -21.89
C SER A 258 6.59 3.11 -22.10
N ASP A 259 7.01 2.46 -23.18
CA ASP A 259 6.73 1.06 -23.47
C ASP A 259 7.91 0.10 -23.18
N SER A 260 8.98 0.60 -22.53
CA SER A 260 10.19 -0.16 -22.22
C SER A 260 10.42 -0.40 -20.73
N GLU A 261 10.60 -1.67 -20.36
CA GLU A 261 10.85 -2.11 -18.97
C GLU A 261 12.25 -1.76 -18.43
N THR A 262 13.24 -1.49 -19.29
CA THR A 262 14.67 -1.59 -18.90
C THR A 262 15.53 -0.33 -19.05
N TYR A 263 14.96 0.86 -19.23
CA TYR A 263 15.80 2.03 -19.54
C TYR A 263 15.42 3.29 -18.78
N TRP A 264 16.20 3.70 -17.75
CA TRP A 264 15.99 5.00 -17.08
C TRP A 264 17.23 5.71 -16.53
N MET A 265 18.44 5.36 -16.96
CA MET A 265 19.63 6.11 -16.57
C MET A 265 19.91 7.28 -17.52
N GLY A 266 19.38 8.46 -17.22
CA GLY A 266 19.78 9.70 -17.93
C GLY A 266 18.81 10.89 -17.92
N GLY A 267 17.57 10.72 -17.45
CA GLY A 267 16.52 11.73 -17.55
C GLY A 267 15.84 11.77 -18.94
N VAL A 268 14.69 12.44 -19.03
CA VAL A 268 13.96 12.66 -20.29
C VAL A 268 13.94 14.16 -20.61
N GLU A 269 14.42 14.54 -21.78
CA GLU A 269 14.24 15.91 -22.30
C GLU A 269 13.03 15.95 -23.22
N PHE A 270 12.15 16.92 -23.01
CA PHE A 270 10.98 17.15 -23.85
C PHE A 270 10.69 18.65 -23.97
N GLU A 271 10.02 19.01 -25.06
CA GLU A 271 9.59 20.36 -25.38
C GLU A 271 8.07 20.43 -25.25
N VAL A 272 7.56 21.39 -24.47
CA VAL A 272 6.13 21.70 -24.39
C VAL A 272 5.86 22.90 -25.28
N VAL A 273 4.93 22.76 -26.22
CA VAL A 273 4.45 23.83 -27.10
C VAL A 273 3.09 24.29 -26.63
N TYR A 274 2.94 25.59 -26.40
CA TYR A 274 1.70 26.20 -25.94
C TYR A 274 0.88 26.75 -27.11
N SER A 275 -0.42 26.97 -26.87
CA SER A 275 -1.41 27.48 -27.83
C SER A 275 -1.10 28.86 -28.40
N ASP A 276 -0.20 29.64 -27.79
CA ASP A 276 0.30 30.91 -28.31
C ASP A 276 1.55 30.77 -29.20
N ALA A 277 1.93 29.53 -29.52
CA ALA A 277 3.12 29.14 -30.28
C ALA A 277 4.46 29.44 -29.58
N THR A 278 4.46 29.71 -28.27
CA THR A 278 5.67 29.63 -27.46
C THR A 278 5.99 28.17 -27.11
N ALA A 279 7.26 27.90 -26.79
CA ALA A 279 7.68 26.58 -26.37
C ALA A 279 8.76 26.67 -25.28
N GLU A 280 8.76 25.70 -24.38
CA GLU A 280 9.74 25.58 -23.29
C GLU A 280 10.30 24.16 -23.23
N ASN A 281 11.60 24.04 -22.97
CA ASN A 281 12.27 22.75 -22.85
C ASN A 281 12.41 22.40 -21.37
N PHE A 282 12.02 21.18 -21.05
CA PHE A 282 12.11 20.62 -19.72
C PHE A 282 13.04 19.42 -19.72
N VAL A 283 13.71 19.22 -18.59
CA VAL A 283 14.50 18.03 -18.33
C VAL A 283 13.92 17.39 -17.08
N LEU A 284 13.29 16.23 -17.24
CA LEU A 284 12.96 15.35 -16.12
C LEU A 284 14.25 14.68 -15.67
N THR A 285 14.97 15.30 -14.74
CA THR A 285 16.21 14.76 -14.16
C THR A 285 15.95 13.79 -13.00
N ASP A 286 14.77 13.87 -12.40
CA ASP A 286 14.36 13.07 -11.23
C ASP A 286 13.15 12.19 -11.53
N LEU A 287 13.18 11.44 -12.64
CA LEU A 287 12.40 10.21 -12.73
C LEU A 287 13.15 9.12 -11.96
N HIS A 288 13.35 9.36 -10.65
CA HIS A 288 13.50 8.25 -9.74
C HIS A 288 12.14 7.57 -9.74
N ARG A 289 12.12 6.29 -10.11
CA ARG A 289 11.18 5.40 -9.45
C ARG A 289 11.86 5.12 -8.10
N PRO A 290 11.50 5.76 -6.97
CA PRO A 290 11.53 4.95 -5.78
C PRO A 290 10.59 3.79 -6.12
N VAL A 291 11.10 2.58 -5.95
CA VAL A 291 10.29 1.36 -5.96
C VAL A 291 8.97 1.68 -5.21
N PRO A 292 7.82 1.44 -5.86
CA PRO A 292 6.62 2.26 -5.72
C PRO A 292 6.02 2.10 -4.33
N TYR A 293 5.19 3.06 -3.93
CA TYR A 293 4.29 2.97 -2.79
C TYR A 293 3.95 1.52 -2.45
N GLY A 294 4.25 1.02 -1.25
CA GLY A 294 4.02 -0.39 -0.93
C GLY A 294 2.56 -0.82 -1.18
N ASN A 295 2.33 -2.11 -1.31
CA ASN A 295 1.04 -2.69 -1.68
C ASN A 295 0.30 -3.31 -0.48
N VAL A 296 1.00 -3.58 0.62
CA VAL A 296 0.39 -4.09 1.85
C VAL A 296 0.60 -3.08 2.98
N GLY A 297 -0.49 -2.54 3.51
CA GLY A 297 -0.45 -1.64 4.65
C GLY A 297 -0.59 -2.36 5.99
N ILE A 298 -0.14 -1.73 7.06
CA ILE A 298 -0.49 -2.09 8.44
C ILE A 298 -1.40 -0.99 8.99
N ALA A 299 -2.60 -1.33 9.46
CA ALA A 299 -3.49 -0.36 10.08
C ALA A 299 -2.87 0.22 11.36
N PHE A 300 -3.26 1.45 11.73
CA PHE A 300 -2.85 2.01 13.02
C PHE A 300 -3.29 1.10 14.18
N ASP A 301 -2.51 1.09 15.26
CA ASP A 301 -2.71 0.27 16.45
C ASP A 301 -2.62 -1.26 16.26
N THR A 302 -2.39 -1.77 15.04
CA THR A 302 -1.96 -3.15 14.78
C THR A 302 -0.48 -3.31 15.13
N ILE A 303 -0.08 -4.42 15.75
CA ILE A 303 1.33 -4.76 15.99
C ILE A 303 1.65 -6.01 15.18
N ILE A 304 2.75 -5.98 14.43
CA ILE A 304 3.34 -7.16 13.78
C ILE A 304 4.76 -7.32 14.32
N GLU A 305 5.05 -8.46 14.93
CA GLU A 305 6.34 -8.68 15.59
C GLU A 305 7.39 -9.27 14.66
N ASN A 306 7.01 -9.98 13.60
CA ASN A 306 7.98 -10.76 12.83
C ASN A 306 7.90 -10.53 11.33
N ALA A 307 9.05 -10.69 10.68
CA ALA A 307 9.17 -10.66 9.23
C ALA A 307 10.01 -11.84 8.76
N THR A 308 9.59 -12.49 7.68
CA THR A 308 10.37 -13.52 7.00
C THR A 308 10.29 -13.34 5.50
N THR A 309 11.41 -13.50 4.81
CA THR A 309 11.46 -13.55 3.34
C THR A 309 12.20 -14.80 2.88
N ASP A 310 12.02 -15.17 1.61
CA ASP A 310 12.63 -16.37 1.02
C ASP A 310 13.99 -16.08 0.38
N ALA A 311 14.00 -15.42 -0.78
CA ALA A 311 15.19 -15.04 -1.49
C ALA A 311 14.98 -13.71 -2.20
N GLY A 312 16.05 -12.95 -2.41
CA GLY A 312 15.95 -11.59 -2.93
C GLY A 312 17.04 -10.74 -2.33
N ASN A 313 17.10 -9.47 -2.70
CA ASN A 313 17.85 -8.49 -1.91
C ASN A 313 16.81 -7.63 -1.20
N ASP A 314 16.47 -8.03 0.01
CA ASP A 314 15.33 -7.52 0.75
C ASP A 314 15.74 -6.38 1.69
N SER A 315 14.77 -5.53 2.03
CA SER A 315 14.93 -4.50 3.05
C SER A 315 13.83 -4.66 4.10
N ILE A 316 14.21 -4.96 5.34
CA ILE A 316 13.27 -5.26 6.41
C ILE A 316 13.49 -4.26 7.57
N PHE A 317 12.43 -3.55 7.93
CA PHE A 317 12.40 -2.56 8.99
C PHE A 317 11.42 -3.04 10.08
N GLY A 318 11.95 -3.27 11.27
CA GLY A 318 11.15 -3.53 12.46
C GLY A 318 10.47 -2.27 13.00
N ASN A 319 9.81 -2.41 14.15
CA ASN A 319 9.06 -1.37 14.83
C ASN A 319 9.59 -1.18 16.26
N ASP A 320 8.80 -0.58 17.17
CA ASP A 320 9.24 -0.34 18.56
C ASP A 320 9.11 -1.58 19.49
N THR A 321 8.67 -2.72 18.96
CA THR A 321 8.47 -3.97 19.72
C THR A 321 9.59 -4.97 19.42
N ALA A 322 9.73 -6.02 20.25
CA ALA A 322 10.74 -7.04 20.02
C ALA A 322 10.47 -7.81 18.73
N ASN A 323 11.27 -7.57 17.69
CA ASN A 323 11.09 -8.19 16.39
C ASN A 323 11.97 -9.42 16.18
N ARG A 324 11.46 -10.42 15.46
CA ARG A 324 12.29 -11.50 14.88
C ARG A 324 12.29 -11.38 13.36
N ILE A 325 13.46 -11.13 12.78
CA ILE A 325 13.65 -10.86 11.36
C ILE A 325 14.49 -11.97 10.73
N ASP A 326 13.97 -12.57 9.67
CA ASP A 326 14.62 -13.65 8.91
C ASP A 326 14.60 -13.30 7.40
N PRO A 327 15.69 -12.73 6.85
CA PRO A 327 15.68 -12.16 5.49
C PRO A 327 15.87 -13.21 4.38
N GLY A 328 16.00 -14.49 4.73
CA GLY A 328 16.22 -15.52 3.72
C GLY A 328 17.56 -15.35 2.99
N ALA A 329 17.59 -15.66 1.70
CA ALA A 329 18.82 -15.69 0.92
C ALA A 329 18.98 -14.49 -0.03
N GLY A 330 20.12 -13.82 0.06
CA GLY A 330 20.60 -12.89 -0.94
C GLY A 330 21.55 -11.87 -0.37
N ALA A 331 21.26 -10.59 -0.55
CA ALA A 331 22.06 -9.53 0.04
C ALA A 331 21.11 -8.53 0.67
N ASP A 332 20.84 -8.74 1.95
CA ASP A 332 19.69 -8.16 2.63
C ASP A 332 20.10 -7.05 3.60
N PHE A 333 19.18 -6.12 3.83
CA PHE A 333 19.34 -5.02 4.77
C PHE A 333 18.24 -5.05 5.83
N MET A 334 18.63 -5.02 7.11
CA MET A 334 17.72 -5.11 8.24
C MET A 334 17.92 -3.94 9.21
N ILE A 335 16.81 -3.46 9.76
CA ILE A 335 16.76 -2.52 10.88
C ILE A 335 15.82 -3.13 11.91
N GLY A 336 16.28 -3.28 13.15
CA GLY A 336 15.46 -3.78 14.25
C GLY A 336 14.44 -2.75 14.73
N GLY A 337 14.87 -1.49 14.84
CA GLY A 337 14.05 -0.42 15.38
C GLY A 337 14.23 -0.28 16.88
N GLY A 338 13.14 -0.41 17.63
CA GLY A 338 13.16 -0.36 19.08
C GLY A 338 12.75 -1.69 19.68
N GLY A 339 13.16 -1.96 20.92
CA GLY A 339 12.91 -3.26 21.55
C GLY A 339 14.05 -4.25 21.29
N PRO A 340 14.09 -5.39 22.01
CA PRO A 340 15.17 -6.36 21.88
C PRO A 340 14.95 -7.28 20.68
N ASP A 341 15.69 -7.06 19.61
CA ASP A 341 15.45 -7.73 18.33
C ASP A 341 16.29 -8.99 18.13
N VAL A 342 15.82 -9.87 17.25
CA VAL A 342 16.50 -11.11 16.85
C VAL A 342 16.66 -11.16 15.34
N PHE A 343 17.91 -11.10 14.87
CA PHE A 343 18.27 -11.25 13.46
C PHE A 343 18.72 -12.68 13.18
N VAL A 344 18.02 -13.37 12.28
CA VAL A 344 18.30 -14.76 11.92
C VAL A 344 19.28 -14.82 10.76
N PHE A 345 20.29 -15.69 10.86
CA PHE A 345 21.26 -15.91 9.79
C PHE A 345 21.58 -17.40 9.62
N ARG A 346 21.48 -17.91 8.39
CA ARG A 346 21.70 -19.33 8.05
C ARG A 346 22.72 -19.52 6.93
N PRO A 347 23.28 -20.73 6.76
CA PRO A 347 24.11 -21.05 5.60
C PRO A 347 23.40 -20.78 4.28
N GLY A 348 24.08 -20.07 3.38
CA GLY A 348 23.55 -19.70 2.06
C GLY A 348 22.76 -18.40 2.03
N TYR A 349 22.74 -17.64 3.12
CA TYR A 349 22.08 -16.33 3.18
C TYR A 349 22.83 -15.25 2.41
N GLY A 350 24.11 -15.45 2.09
CA GLY A 350 24.85 -14.51 1.25
C GLY A 350 25.53 -13.42 2.07
N THR A 351 25.24 -12.14 1.80
CA THR A 351 25.93 -11.00 2.44
C THR A 351 24.94 -9.98 2.96
N ASP A 352 24.72 -10.00 4.27
CA ASP A 352 23.66 -9.24 4.90
C ASP A 352 24.19 -8.15 5.83
N GLU A 353 23.37 -7.13 6.03
CA GLU A 353 23.69 -5.96 6.85
C GLU A 353 22.56 -5.66 7.85
N VAL A 354 22.90 -5.53 9.13
CA VAL A 354 22.01 -5.02 10.19
C VAL A 354 22.46 -3.61 10.53
N GLY A 355 21.60 -2.62 10.31
CA GLY A 355 21.98 -1.20 10.35
C GLY A 355 22.06 -0.55 11.73
N ASP A 356 21.42 -1.14 12.75
CA ASP A 356 21.19 -0.50 14.06
C ASP A 356 21.45 -1.40 15.28
N PHE A 357 22.19 -2.49 15.10
CA PHE A 357 22.45 -3.49 16.14
C PHE A 357 22.98 -2.89 17.46
N GLU A 358 22.29 -3.17 18.57
CA GLU A 358 22.64 -2.80 19.94
C GLU A 358 23.14 -4.01 20.74
N SER A 359 24.47 -4.12 20.92
CA SER A 359 25.09 -5.20 21.70
C SER A 359 24.60 -5.23 23.15
N GLY A 360 24.24 -6.43 23.63
CA GLY A 360 23.65 -6.64 24.95
C GLY A 360 22.13 -6.38 25.02
N PHE A 361 21.53 -5.92 23.94
CA PHE A 361 20.08 -5.72 23.80
C PHE A 361 19.51 -6.63 22.71
N ASP A 362 20.08 -6.54 21.50
CA ASP A 362 19.73 -7.36 20.35
C ASP A 362 20.48 -8.70 20.34
N ARG A 363 20.00 -9.60 19.48
CA ARG A 363 20.58 -10.93 19.28
C ARG A 363 20.71 -11.29 17.82
N VAL A 364 21.72 -12.10 17.54
CA VAL A 364 21.85 -12.82 16.27
C VAL A 364 21.58 -14.29 16.53
N GLU A 365 20.54 -14.83 15.89
CA GLU A 365 20.24 -16.25 15.83
C GLU A 365 21.02 -16.89 14.68
N LEU A 366 22.10 -17.58 15.01
CA LEU A 366 22.94 -18.32 14.08
C LEU A 366 22.40 -19.76 13.97
N ASP A 367 21.56 -20.00 12.97
CA ASP A 367 20.91 -21.29 12.75
C ASP A 367 21.67 -22.12 11.71
N GLY A 368 22.21 -23.26 12.13
CA GLY A 368 23.09 -24.11 11.32
C GLY A 368 24.58 -23.74 11.38
N PHE A 369 24.97 -22.81 12.28
CA PHE A 369 26.36 -22.47 12.56
C PHE A 369 26.74 -22.73 14.01
N GLY A 370 28.02 -23.00 14.27
CA GLY A 370 28.62 -23.04 15.60
C GLY A 370 29.64 -21.92 15.83
N PRO A 371 30.12 -21.75 17.08
CA PRO A 371 31.09 -20.70 17.45
C PRO A 371 32.43 -20.72 16.68
N GLY A 372 32.72 -21.79 15.93
CA GLY A 372 33.95 -21.94 15.14
C GLY A 372 33.79 -21.73 13.64
N ASP A 373 32.57 -21.44 13.17
CA ASP A 373 32.24 -21.40 11.74
C ASP A 373 32.38 -20.01 11.12
N TYR A 374 32.84 -19.02 11.89
CA TYR A 374 33.12 -17.68 11.40
C TYR A 374 34.33 -17.04 12.08
N THR A 375 34.81 -15.96 11.47
CA THR A 375 35.80 -15.05 12.06
C THR A 375 35.20 -13.65 12.15
N THR A 376 35.61 -12.88 13.16
CA THR A 376 35.13 -11.51 13.36
C THR A 376 36.20 -10.50 12.97
N SER A 377 35.78 -9.38 12.38
CA SER A 377 36.61 -8.20 12.20
C SER A 377 35.85 -6.92 12.59
N TYR A 378 36.57 -5.96 13.16
CA TYR A 378 35.98 -4.74 13.71
C TYR A 378 36.51 -3.52 12.98
N THR A 379 35.61 -2.66 12.50
CA THR A 379 35.94 -1.42 11.79
C THR A 379 35.85 -0.17 12.67
N GLY A 380 35.40 -0.35 13.91
CA GLY A 380 35.10 0.71 14.86
C GLY A 380 33.60 0.92 15.02
N TYR A 381 32.83 0.95 13.94
CA TYR A 381 31.36 1.10 13.97
C TYR A 381 30.60 -0.09 13.43
N SER A 382 31.31 -1.12 12.96
CA SER A 382 30.72 -2.37 12.55
C SER A 382 31.55 -3.58 12.97
N THR A 383 30.83 -4.69 13.15
CA THR A 383 31.38 -6.03 13.32
C THR A 383 31.01 -6.87 12.12
N VAL A 384 32.02 -7.38 11.42
CA VAL A 384 31.84 -8.24 10.25
C VAL A 384 32.14 -9.68 10.65
N LEU A 385 31.14 -10.54 10.55
CA LEU A 385 31.26 -11.99 10.67
C LEU A 385 31.48 -12.58 9.28
N SER A 386 32.63 -13.20 9.05
CA SER A 386 32.93 -13.92 7.80
C SER A 386 32.88 -15.43 8.04
N PHE A 387 31.92 -16.10 7.43
CA PHE A 387 31.62 -17.52 7.66
C PHE A 387 32.42 -18.44 6.73
N ILE A 388 32.65 -19.68 7.16
CA ILE A 388 33.39 -20.71 6.38
C ILE A 388 32.68 -21.10 5.09
N THR A 389 31.38 -20.85 4.99
CA THR A 389 30.54 -21.07 3.81
C THR A 389 30.83 -20.05 2.71
N GLY A 390 31.45 -18.92 3.04
CA GLY A 390 31.60 -17.76 2.17
C GLY A 390 30.55 -16.67 2.42
N ASP A 391 29.56 -16.93 3.28
CA ASP A 391 28.55 -15.95 3.69
C ASP A 391 29.17 -14.90 4.64
N GLN A 392 28.50 -13.75 4.75
CA GLN A 392 28.92 -12.63 5.60
C GLN A 392 27.72 -11.94 6.26
N LEU A 393 27.87 -11.57 7.52
CA LEU A 393 26.93 -10.72 8.25
C LEU A 393 27.67 -9.51 8.81
N THR A 394 27.20 -8.31 8.51
CA THR A 394 27.73 -7.06 9.05
C THR A 394 26.75 -6.44 10.02
N LEU A 395 27.17 -6.22 11.26
CA LEU A 395 26.40 -5.55 12.30
C LEU A 395 26.93 -4.12 12.46
N TYR A 396 26.15 -3.13 12.05
CA TYR A 396 26.43 -1.71 12.29
C TYR A 396 25.85 -1.28 13.62
N THR A 397 26.56 -0.37 14.28
CA THR A 397 26.27 0.04 15.66
C THR A 397 26.35 1.56 15.76
N ALA A 398 25.49 2.16 16.58
CA ALA A 398 25.49 3.61 16.78
C ALA A 398 26.72 4.12 17.55
N ASP A 399 27.27 3.29 18.44
CA ASP A 399 28.44 3.59 19.25
C ASP A 399 29.65 2.74 18.81
N PRO A 400 30.89 3.22 18.99
CA PRO A 400 32.05 2.43 18.61
C PRO A 400 32.13 1.10 19.36
N ILE A 401 32.04 -0.02 18.65
CA ILE A 401 32.21 -1.37 19.20
C ILE A 401 33.62 -1.89 18.91
N TYR A 402 34.26 -2.38 19.97
CA TYR A 402 35.55 -3.06 19.90
C TYR A 402 35.42 -4.59 19.98
N GLU A 403 34.28 -5.09 20.47
CA GLU A 403 33.89 -6.50 20.55
C GLU A 403 32.37 -6.60 20.76
N VAL A 404 31.69 -7.48 20.03
CA VAL A 404 30.27 -7.83 20.29
C VAL A 404 30.24 -8.90 21.37
N SER A 405 29.27 -8.84 22.28
CA SER A 405 29.17 -9.80 23.38
C SER A 405 28.81 -11.19 22.86
N GLU A 406 29.53 -12.22 23.34
CA GLU A 406 29.18 -13.63 23.08
C GLU A 406 27.76 -14.01 23.54
N GLN A 407 27.14 -13.21 24.42
CA GLN A 407 25.75 -13.41 24.86
C GLN A 407 24.72 -12.92 23.83
N ASP A 408 25.17 -12.19 22.82
CA ASP A 408 24.33 -11.66 21.74
C ASP A 408 24.10 -12.75 20.67
N PHE A 409 24.93 -13.80 20.64
CA PHE A 409 24.77 -14.91 19.71
C PHE A 409 23.97 -16.06 20.32
N VAL A 410 22.94 -16.50 19.61
CA VAL A 410 22.15 -17.69 19.92
C VAL A 410 22.42 -18.72 18.83
N TYR A 411 22.95 -19.88 19.19
CA TYR A 411 23.25 -20.95 18.24
C TYR A 411 22.10 -21.97 18.20
N VAL A 412 21.54 -22.19 17.02
CA VAL A 412 20.48 -23.19 16.76
C VAL A 412 21.07 -24.30 15.87
N ALA A 413 20.72 -25.55 16.20
CA ALA A 413 21.43 -26.75 15.76
C ALA A 413 20.75 -27.52 14.62
#